data_AF-A0A960Y5T6-F1
#
_entry.id   AF-A0A960Y5T6-F1
#
_cell.length_a   1.000
_cell.length_b   1.000
_cell.length_c   1.000
_cell.angle_alpha   90.00
_cell.angle_beta   90.00
_cell.angle_gamma   90.00
#
_symmetry.space_group_name_H-M   'P 1'
#
loop_
_entity.id
_entity.type
_entity.pdbx_description
1 polymer ?
#
loop_
_entity_poly.entity_id
_entity_poly.type
_entity_poly.pdbx_seq_one_letter_code
_entity_poly.pdbx_strand_id
1 'polypeptide(L)'
;DKWEKVAVEVVRDLQETDRRVQILWRVQALKVRCGESQNGKCAQEEAFVAEAKAWKEKQKKLTDRAWNARNEAEVRKLCKNYPKLVQLLEQSPKLKNAFFTWTVRDACETDIFAQFPATFTLFEKCALGSSFWYTGGGRLRIVRQENKAKVQIPVVLQEGRRHVWVWSSRKITLPKGHQTTMAAIFKDLRARNKKWPDYIFSKRGIENWNISEWSELGPQGKQVRWGLEKDRWFRQLPRMETLTLAEAKKRYGEEIDGTNYGFSLRATQKTPGMDIDRTHSFVEMLIPDSAGGYFTLQLGKFTRVLPQTFSELIGLIGDTVPASIASHDPNGYYNWRYQTWVSLVLNEQDFLEVAETLRTTIDEALAGKMPFSIYANSCSEWSQRMFNTARALVGKEPVDYFTVPLAAATPSASSMAAIVNFINLWPLDYQPSITRLCLMAFFPMRAMTIKEGGYLYKERVFGSSAWREGSFKNPGKLFADQRAGKVPFAGTPPDWMPS
;
A
#
# COMPACT_ATOMS: atom_id res chain seq x y z
N ASP A 1 4.84 24.15 -34.57
CA ASP A 1 4.57 24.45 -36.00
C ASP A 1 4.77 23.25 -36.94
N LYS A 2 5.97 22.94 -37.48
CA LYS A 2 6.12 21.86 -38.50
C LYS A 2 5.81 20.45 -37.96
N TRP A 3 6.33 20.10 -36.79
CA TRP A 3 6.04 18.82 -36.10
C TRP A 3 4.61 18.73 -35.56
N GLU A 4 3.96 19.87 -35.37
CA GLU A 4 2.60 19.96 -34.85
C GLU A 4 1.58 19.63 -35.95
N LYS A 5 1.78 20.15 -37.17
CA LYS A 5 0.96 19.76 -38.33
C LYS A 5 1.05 18.26 -38.60
N VAL A 6 2.26 17.70 -38.55
CA VAL A 6 2.49 16.25 -38.72
C VAL A 6 1.83 15.44 -37.60
N ALA A 7 1.94 15.86 -36.34
CA ALA A 7 1.29 15.15 -35.23
C ALA A 7 -0.25 15.23 -35.32
N VAL A 8 -0.81 16.37 -35.74
CA VAL A 8 -2.26 16.53 -35.92
C VAL A 8 -2.79 15.70 -37.09
N GLU A 9 -2.06 15.63 -38.20
CA GLU A 9 -2.41 14.78 -39.35
C GLU A 9 -2.33 13.29 -39.01
N VAL A 10 -1.25 12.83 -38.38
CA VAL A 10 -1.11 11.43 -37.92
C VAL A 10 -2.21 11.05 -36.92
N VAL A 11 -2.67 12.00 -36.10
CA VAL A 11 -3.75 11.78 -35.12
C VAL A 11 -5.12 11.75 -35.77
N ARG A 12 -5.34 12.48 -36.87
CA ARG A 12 -6.62 12.49 -37.60
C ARG A 12 -6.96 11.10 -38.16
N ASP A 13 -5.94 10.33 -38.53
CA ASP A 13 -6.09 9.03 -39.17
C ASP A 13 -6.15 7.86 -38.15
N LEU A 14 -6.03 8.14 -36.84
CA LEU A 14 -6.21 7.14 -35.79
C LEU A 14 -7.70 6.90 -35.52
N GLN A 15 -8.17 5.70 -35.86
CA GLN A 15 -9.54 5.24 -35.57
C GLN A 15 -9.78 4.99 -34.07
N GLU A 16 -8.73 4.76 -33.28
CA GLU A 16 -8.83 4.56 -31.82
C GLU A 16 -8.93 5.90 -31.07
N THR A 17 -10.16 6.27 -30.66
CA THR A 17 -10.48 7.51 -29.94
C THR A 17 -9.56 7.76 -28.73
N ASP A 18 -9.27 6.73 -27.94
CA ASP A 18 -8.43 6.85 -26.74
C ASP A 18 -6.96 7.13 -27.05
N ARG A 19 -6.39 6.49 -28.08
CA ARG A 19 -5.00 6.70 -28.48
C ARG A 19 -4.82 8.11 -29.04
N ARG A 20 -5.78 8.58 -29.83
CA ARG A 20 -5.87 9.96 -30.31
C ARG A 20 -5.90 10.96 -29.16
N VAL A 21 -6.79 10.78 -28.18
CA VAL A 21 -6.89 11.67 -27.01
C VAL A 21 -5.57 11.70 -26.20
N GLN A 22 -4.89 10.57 -26.03
CA GLN A 22 -3.59 10.54 -25.36
C GLN A 22 -2.49 11.33 -26.09
N ILE A 23 -2.47 11.29 -27.43
CA ILE A 23 -1.51 12.09 -28.21
C ILE A 23 -1.85 13.57 -28.09
N LEU A 24 -3.13 13.94 -28.21
CA LEU A 24 -3.57 15.33 -28.04
C LEU A 24 -3.24 15.88 -26.65
N TRP A 25 -3.37 15.06 -25.60
CA TRP A 25 -2.95 15.43 -24.25
C TRP A 25 -1.45 15.73 -24.18
N ARG A 26 -0.60 14.91 -24.81
CA ARG A 26 0.85 15.15 -24.87
C ARG A 26 1.21 16.40 -25.66
N VAL A 27 0.53 16.65 -26.77
CA VAL A 27 0.67 17.88 -27.55
C VAL A 27 0.29 19.08 -26.69
N GLN A 28 -0.83 19.01 -25.98
CA GLN A 28 -1.23 20.12 -25.11
C GLN A 28 -0.25 20.38 -23.98
N ALA A 29 0.23 19.33 -23.33
CA ALA A 29 1.25 19.45 -22.31
C ALA A 29 2.51 20.15 -22.84
N LEU A 30 2.92 19.87 -24.08
CA LEU A 30 4.06 20.54 -24.71
C LEU A 30 3.79 22.03 -24.93
N LYS A 31 2.62 22.39 -25.47
CA LYS A 31 2.21 23.78 -25.69
C LYS A 31 2.28 24.60 -24.41
N VAL A 32 1.72 24.07 -23.32
CA VAL A 32 1.76 24.75 -22.02
C VAL A 32 3.20 24.96 -21.54
N ARG A 33 4.06 23.93 -21.63
CA ARG A 33 5.47 24.07 -21.22
C ARG A 33 6.25 25.06 -22.10
N CYS A 34 5.87 25.23 -23.36
CA CYS A 34 6.42 26.24 -24.27
C CYS A 34 5.88 27.66 -24.01
N GLY A 35 4.95 27.83 -23.05
CA GLY A 35 4.37 29.12 -22.71
C GLY A 35 3.26 29.58 -23.65
N GLU A 36 2.72 28.72 -24.51
CA GLU A 36 1.50 29.02 -25.26
C GLU A 36 0.35 29.20 -24.28
N SER A 37 -0.30 30.37 -24.34
CA SER A 37 -1.47 30.62 -23.51
C SER A 37 -2.60 29.67 -23.88
N GLN A 38 -3.19 29.05 -22.87
CA GLN A 38 -4.42 28.26 -23.01
C GLN A 38 -5.68 29.14 -23.00
N ASN A 39 -5.56 30.43 -23.36
CA ASN A 39 -6.62 31.45 -23.30
C ASN A 39 -8.00 30.86 -23.62
N GLY A 40 -8.90 30.95 -22.64
CA GLY A 40 -10.28 30.48 -22.68
C GLY A 40 -10.81 30.32 -21.26
N LYS A 41 -12.05 30.73 -21.02
CA LYS A 41 -12.76 30.32 -19.80
C LYS A 41 -13.22 28.88 -20.01
N CYS A 42 -13.01 28.01 -19.03
CA CYS A 42 -13.70 26.73 -19.00
C CYS A 42 -15.18 27.00 -18.78
N ALA A 43 -15.98 26.97 -19.84
CA ALA A 43 -17.43 27.22 -19.75
C ALA A 43 -18.16 26.21 -18.86
N GLN A 44 -17.52 25.08 -18.55
CA GLN A 44 -18.05 23.96 -17.77
C GLN A 44 -17.36 23.79 -16.41
N GLU A 45 -16.69 24.82 -15.87
CA GLU A 45 -15.92 24.68 -14.61
C GLU A 45 -16.76 24.09 -13.47
N GLU A 46 -17.94 24.66 -13.19
CA GLU A 46 -18.82 24.17 -12.12
C GLU A 46 -19.31 22.74 -12.38
N ALA A 47 -19.65 22.42 -13.63
CA ALA A 47 -20.09 21.08 -14.02
C ALA A 47 -18.98 20.04 -13.82
N PHE A 48 -17.74 20.39 -14.17
CA PHE A 48 -16.58 19.50 -14.02
C PHE A 48 -16.20 19.29 -12.54
N VAL A 49 -16.30 20.35 -11.72
CA VAL A 49 -16.12 20.27 -10.25
C VAL A 49 -17.20 19.38 -9.63
N ALA A 50 -18.47 19.57 -10.01
CA ALA A 50 -19.58 18.74 -9.54
C ALA A 50 -19.40 17.26 -9.95
N GLU A 51 -18.92 16.99 -11.17
CA GLU A 51 -18.62 15.64 -11.61
C GLU A 51 -17.49 15.01 -10.80
N ALA A 52 -16.39 15.74 -10.55
CA ALA A 52 -15.29 15.26 -9.72
C ALA A 52 -15.73 14.94 -8.28
N LYS A 53 -16.59 15.79 -7.71
CA LYS A 53 -17.21 15.58 -6.40
C LYS A 53 -18.07 14.33 -6.39
N ALA A 54 -18.99 14.20 -7.34
CA ALA A 54 -19.84 13.02 -7.48
C ALA A 54 -19.02 11.74 -7.72
N TRP A 55 -17.91 11.84 -8.46
CA TRP A 55 -16.97 10.74 -8.62
C TRP A 55 -16.35 10.32 -7.29
N LYS A 56 -15.88 11.26 -6.45
CA LYS A 56 -15.27 10.99 -5.13
C LYS A 56 -16.28 10.32 -4.19
N GLU A 57 -17.48 10.88 -4.11
CA GLU A 57 -18.56 10.38 -3.25
C GLU A 57 -18.99 8.95 -3.63
N LYS A 58 -18.95 8.61 -4.93
CA LYS A 58 -19.20 7.25 -5.43
C LYS A 58 -18.07 6.27 -5.11
N GLN A 59 -16.86 6.74 -4.76
CA GLN A 59 -15.75 5.85 -4.43
C GLN A 59 -15.91 5.26 -3.03
N LYS A 60 -16.66 4.16 -2.94
CA LYS A 60 -16.89 3.44 -1.68
C LYS A 60 -15.60 3.08 -0.94
N LYS A 61 -14.49 2.91 -1.65
CA LYS A 61 -13.23 2.38 -1.11
C LYS A 61 -12.29 3.44 -0.52
N LEU A 62 -12.58 4.72 -0.69
CA LEU A 62 -11.71 5.77 -0.16
C LEU A 62 -11.83 5.88 1.34
N THR A 63 -10.69 6.01 2.02
CA THR A 63 -10.62 6.30 3.45
C THR A 63 -11.21 7.68 3.76
N ASP A 64 -10.89 8.69 2.94
CA ASP A 64 -11.51 10.01 2.94
C ASP A 64 -12.41 10.15 1.72
N ARG A 65 -13.73 10.16 1.95
CA ARG A 65 -14.75 10.42 0.92
C ARG A 65 -15.18 11.88 0.87
N ALA A 66 -14.89 12.66 1.91
CA ALA A 66 -15.40 14.01 2.06
C ALA A 66 -14.73 14.91 1.01
N TRP A 67 -15.55 15.60 0.22
CA TRP A 67 -15.03 16.65 -0.65
C TRP A 67 -14.46 17.79 0.20
N ASN A 68 -13.22 18.20 -0.05
CA ASN A 68 -12.54 19.23 0.74
C ASN A 68 -11.99 20.36 -0.13
N ALA A 69 -11.59 21.47 0.50
CA ALA A 69 -11.11 22.67 -0.18
C ALA A 69 -9.89 22.42 -1.08
N ARG A 70 -9.03 21.45 -0.73
CA ARG A 70 -7.89 21.07 -1.58
C ARG A 70 -8.35 20.39 -2.87
N ASN A 71 -9.29 19.44 -2.78
CA ASN A 71 -9.84 18.79 -3.97
C ASN A 71 -10.47 19.81 -4.92
N GLU A 72 -11.24 20.74 -4.36
CA GLU A 72 -11.85 21.81 -5.13
C GLU A 72 -10.80 22.73 -5.78
N ALA A 73 -9.81 23.19 -5.01
CA ALA A 73 -8.76 24.06 -5.51
C ALA A 73 -7.99 23.43 -6.68
N GLU A 74 -7.64 22.14 -6.58
CA GLU A 74 -6.91 21.45 -7.64
C GLU A 74 -7.76 21.19 -8.89
N VAL A 75 -9.04 20.81 -8.74
CA VAL A 75 -9.93 20.64 -9.90
C VAL A 75 -10.23 21.98 -10.58
N ARG A 76 -10.48 23.04 -9.82
CA ARG A 76 -10.66 24.40 -10.38
C ARG A 76 -9.38 24.92 -11.03
N LYS A 77 -8.21 24.60 -10.47
CA LYS A 77 -6.90 24.88 -11.09
C LYS A 77 -6.78 24.24 -12.47
N LEU A 78 -7.30 23.02 -12.66
CA LEU A 78 -7.36 22.40 -13.98
C LEU A 78 -8.20 23.23 -14.95
N CYS A 79 -9.44 23.57 -14.56
CA CYS A 79 -10.37 24.34 -15.37
C CYS A 79 -9.82 25.71 -15.76
N LYS A 80 -9.21 26.42 -14.81
CA LYS A 80 -8.67 27.76 -15.01
C LYS A 80 -7.43 27.78 -15.90
N ASN A 81 -6.48 26.85 -15.66
CA ASN A 81 -5.16 26.92 -16.29
C ASN A 81 -5.03 26.02 -17.52
N TYR A 82 -5.89 25.01 -17.67
CA TYR A 82 -5.80 23.99 -18.73
C TYR A 82 -7.17 23.68 -19.37
N PRO A 83 -7.96 24.67 -19.82
CA PRO A 83 -9.31 24.45 -20.35
C PRO A 83 -9.37 23.49 -21.54
N LYS A 84 -8.36 23.48 -22.43
CA LYS A 84 -8.28 22.52 -23.54
C LYS A 84 -8.05 21.09 -23.07
N LEU A 85 -7.39 20.90 -21.92
CA LEU A 85 -7.25 19.57 -21.32
C LEU A 85 -8.58 19.10 -20.75
N VAL A 86 -9.38 19.97 -20.12
CA VAL A 86 -10.74 19.60 -19.66
C VAL A 86 -11.57 19.05 -20.82
N GLN A 87 -11.56 19.71 -21.98
CA GLN A 87 -12.25 19.22 -23.19
C GLN A 87 -11.78 17.82 -23.62
N LEU A 88 -10.47 17.54 -23.52
CA LEU A 88 -9.93 16.21 -23.81
C LEU A 88 -10.35 15.16 -22.76
N LEU A 89 -10.45 15.54 -21.48
CA LEU A 89 -10.94 14.65 -20.43
C LEU A 89 -12.41 14.28 -20.65
N GLU A 90 -13.24 15.23 -21.08
CA GLU A 90 -14.65 14.95 -21.41
C GLU A 90 -14.79 13.96 -22.56
N GLN A 91 -13.84 13.93 -23.50
CA GLN A 91 -13.82 12.99 -24.63
C GLN A 91 -13.31 11.59 -24.28
N SER A 92 -12.64 11.40 -23.13
CA SER A 92 -12.11 10.09 -22.71
C SER A 92 -12.42 9.82 -21.24
N PRO A 93 -13.46 9.00 -20.95
CA PRO A 93 -13.79 8.58 -19.59
C PRO A 93 -12.60 7.95 -18.86
N LYS A 94 -11.74 7.24 -19.60
CA LYS A 94 -10.52 6.62 -19.06
C LYS A 94 -9.52 7.66 -18.59
N LEU A 95 -9.22 8.67 -19.41
CA LEU A 95 -8.28 9.73 -19.04
C LEU A 95 -8.84 10.61 -17.92
N LYS A 96 -10.15 10.90 -17.95
CA LYS A 96 -10.86 11.61 -16.87
C LYS A 96 -10.78 10.85 -15.54
N ASN A 97 -11.03 9.55 -15.55
CA ASN A 97 -10.88 8.72 -14.36
C ASN A 97 -9.42 8.67 -13.86
N ALA A 98 -8.44 8.67 -14.76
CA ALA A 98 -7.02 8.77 -14.41
C ALA A 98 -6.70 10.12 -13.74
N PHE A 99 -7.26 11.22 -14.24
CA PHE A 99 -7.13 12.54 -13.61
C PHE A 99 -7.77 12.59 -12.22
N PHE A 100 -9.02 12.14 -12.07
CA PHE A 100 -9.68 12.11 -10.76
C PHE A 100 -8.94 11.19 -9.78
N THR A 101 -8.44 10.07 -10.26
CA THR A 101 -7.58 9.18 -9.47
C THR A 101 -6.32 9.90 -8.97
N TRP A 102 -5.61 10.60 -9.87
CA TRP A 102 -4.39 11.33 -9.54
C TRP A 102 -4.64 12.48 -8.57
N THR A 103 -5.56 13.37 -8.91
CA THR A 103 -5.75 14.65 -8.24
C THR A 103 -6.68 14.55 -7.03
N VAL A 104 -7.78 13.80 -7.15
CA VAL A 104 -8.82 13.75 -6.12
C VAL A 104 -8.53 12.65 -5.11
N ARG A 105 -8.28 11.41 -5.57
CA ARG A 105 -7.95 10.28 -4.69
C ARG A 105 -6.54 10.41 -4.13
N ASP A 106 -5.55 10.49 -5.01
CA ASP A 106 -4.14 10.45 -4.62
C ASP A 106 -3.59 11.82 -4.19
N ALA A 107 -4.43 12.85 -4.19
CA ALA A 107 -4.12 14.22 -3.78
C ALA A 107 -2.86 14.80 -4.47
N CYS A 108 -2.54 14.35 -5.68
CA CYS A 108 -1.37 14.81 -6.40
C CYS A 108 -1.65 16.13 -7.15
N GLU A 109 -0.60 16.90 -7.45
CA GLU A 109 -0.77 18.20 -8.09
C GLU A 109 -1.27 18.07 -9.54
N THR A 110 -2.22 18.92 -9.89
CA THR A 110 -2.84 19.04 -11.22
C THR A 110 -1.82 19.34 -12.31
N ASP A 111 -0.85 20.21 -12.02
CA ASP A 111 0.14 20.66 -12.99
C ASP A 111 1.00 19.50 -13.51
N ILE A 112 1.26 18.49 -12.68
CA ILE A 112 2.07 17.34 -13.09
C ILE A 112 1.31 16.50 -14.10
N PHE A 113 0.02 16.28 -13.87
CA PHE A 113 -0.84 15.58 -14.82
C PHE A 113 -0.95 16.38 -16.12
N ALA A 114 -1.24 17.68 -16.02
CA ALA A 114 -1.49 18.53 -17.17
C ALA A 114 -0.24 18.76 -18.02
N GLN A 115 0.91 19.00 -17.38
CA GLN A 115 2.14 19.38 -18.06
C GLN A 115 3.14 18.24 -18.23
N PHE A 116 3.04 17.11 -17.53
CA PHE A 116 4.02 16.03 -17.65
C PHE A 116 3.37 14.64 -17.80
N PRO A 117 2.64 14.37 -18.90
CA PRO A 117 1.93 13.10 -19.11
C PRO A 117 2.83 11.86 -19.01
N ALA A 118 4.05 11.93 -19.54
CA ALA A 118 5.01 10.83 -19.45
C ALA A 118 5.43 10.55 -17.99
N THR A 119 5.61 11.60 -17.18
CA THR A 119 5.93 11.50 -15.76
C THR A 119 4.76 10.91 -14.99
N PHE A 120 3.53 11.37 -15.25
CA PHE A 120 2.32 10.75 -14.70
C PHE A 120 2.26 9.25 -15.03
N THR A 121 2.40 8.87 -16.31
CA THR A 121 2.35 7.47 -16.73
C THR A 121 3.47 6.64 -16.07
N LEU A 122 4.65 7.22 -15.85
CA LEU A 122 5.73 6.56 -15.13
C LEU A 122 5.32 6.27 -13.68
N PHE A 123 4.79 7.26 -12.97
CA PHE A 123 4.35 7.11 -11.58
C PHE A 123 3.16 6.19 -11.41
N GLU A 124 2.21 6.23 -12.34
CA GLU A 124 1.08 5.29 -12.40
C GLU A 124 1.58 3.85 -12.57
N LYS A 125 2.51 3.62 -13.50
CA LYS A 125 3.12 2.29 -13.71
C LYS A 125 3.96 1.80 -12.53
N CYS A 126 4.53 2.71 -11.76
CA CYS A 126 5.20 2.40 -10.50
C CYS A 126 4.22 2.34 -9.31
N ALA A 127 2.93 2.65 -9.56
CA ALA A 127 1.83 2.75 -8.62
C ALA A 127 2.18 3.55 -7.34
N LEU A 128 2.79 4.72 -7.55
CA LEU A 128 3.24 5.64 -6.49
C LEU A 128 2.15 6.61 -5.99
N GLY A 129 0.97 6.65 -6.64
CA GLY A 129 -0.11 7.59 -6.27
C GLY A 129 -0.49 7.51 -4.79
N SER A 130 -0.70 6.31 -4.25
CA SER A 130 -1.00 6.14 -2.82
C SER A 130 0.16 6.55 -1.91
N SER A 131 1.41 6.33 -2.33
CA SER A 131 2.59 6.80 -1.59
C SER A 131 2.69 8.33 -1.60
N PHE A 132 2.34 9.00 -2.70
CA PHE A 132 2.26 10.46 -2.76
C PHE A 132 1.18 11.00 -1.83
N TRP A 133 -0.03 10.42 -1.86
CA TRP A 133 -1.11 10.77 -0.94
C TRP A 133 -0.66 10.65 0.52
N TYR A 134 -0.12 9.50 0.89
CA TYR A 134 0.30 9.19 2.26
C TYR A 134 1.38 10.15 2.78
N THR A 135 2.22 10.64 1.87
CA THR A 135 3.31 11.58 2.19
C THR A 135 2.91 13.05 2.06
N GLY A 136 1.62 13.33 1.83
CA GLY A 136 1.04 14.66 1.73
C GLY A 136 1.20 15.34 0.36
N GLY A 137 1.73 14.65 -0.66
CA GLY A 137 1.87 15.14 -2.03
C GLY A 137 3.03 16.12 -2.26
N GLY A 138 3.49 16.84 -1.23
CA GLY A 138 4.51 17.90 -1.35
C GLY A 138 5.94 17.45 -1.69
N ARG A 139 6.13 16.17 -2.01
CA ARG A 139 7.44 15.55 -2.30
C ARG A 139 7.76 15.47 -3.79
N LEU A 140 6.73 15.57 -4.62
CA LEU A 140 6.83 15.72 -6.06
C LEU A 140 6.50 17.17 -6.38
N ARG A 141 7.46 17.90 -6.95
CA ARG A 141 7.32 19.34 -7.21
C ARG A 141 7.69 19.67 -8.64
N ILE A 142 7.18 20.78 -9.14
CA ILE A 142 7.65 21.39 -10.37
C ILE A 142 8.57 22.55 -10.00
N VAL A 143 9.84 22.49 -10.44
CA VAL A 143 10.81 23.57 -10.25
C VAL A 143 11.03 24.30 -11.56
N ARG A 144 11.07 25.63 -11.51
CA ARG A 144 11.41 26.49 -12.65
C ARG A 144 12.92 26.72 -12.69
N GLN A 145 13.54 26.51 -13.84
CA GLN A 145 14.97 26.79 -14.02
C GLN A 145 15.19 28.28 -14.31
N GLU A 146 16.07 28.94 -13.56
CA GLU A 146 16.32 30.40 -13.66
C GLU A 146 17.03 30.81 -14.95
N ASN A 147 17.84 29.93 -15.55
CA ASN A 147 18.74 30.29 -16.67
C ASN A 147 18.23 29.92 -18.07
N LYS A 148 17.01 29.39 -18.20
CA LYS A 148 16.37 29.11 -19.50
C LYS A 148 14.88 29.41 -19.37
N ALA A 149 14.36 30.25 -20.26
CA ALA A 149 12.97 30.71 -20.26
C ALA A 149 11.98 29.61 -19.82
N LYS A 150 11.31 29.83 -18.67
CA LYS A 150 10.14 29.08 -18.17
C LYS A 150 10.22 27.54 -18.23
N VAL A 151 11.41 26.92 -18.18
CA VAL A 151 11.46 25.45 -18.18
C VAL A 151 11.07 24.94 -16.79
N GLN A 152 9.88 24.34 -16.72
CA GLN A 152 9.37 23.63 -15.56
C GLN A 152 9.81 22.15 -15.64
N ILE A 153 10.34 21.60 -14.54
CA ILE A 153 10.81 20.21 -14.48
C ILE A 153 10.27 19.54 -13.22
N PRO A 154 9.70 18.32 -13.33
CA PRO A 154 9.29 17.55 -12.17
C PRO A 154 10.52 17.02 -11.43
N VAL A 155 10.51 17.22 -10.13
CA VAL A 155 11.55 16.76 -9.22
C VAL A 155 10.97 15.99 -8.06
N VAL A 156 11.73 15.03 -7.57
CA VAL A 156 11.42 14.28 -6.35
C VAL A 156 12.51 14.48 -5.31
N LEU A 157 12.14 14.40 -4.03
CA LEU A 157 13.13 14.34 -2.96
C LEU A 157 13.83 12.97 -2.95
N GLN A 158 15.09 12.98 -2.53
CA GLN A 158 15.90 11.79 -2.29
C GLN A 158 16.30 11.80 -0.81
N GLU A 159 15.72 10.91 -0.01
CA GLU A 159 16.00 10.74 1.43
C GLU A 159 16.07 12.03 2.26
N GLY A 160 15.19 12.98 1.95
CA GLY A 160 15.05 14.28 2.62
C GLY A 160 16.05 15.32 2.15
N ARG A 161 16.89 15.00 1.16
CA ARG A 161 17.88 15.89 0.55
C ARG A 161 17.44 16.25 -0.87
N ARG A 162 18.12 17.27 -1.44
CA ARG A 162 17.98 17.90 -2.76
C ARG A 162 17.01 17.24 -3.77
N HIS A 163 16.26 18.09 -4.46
CA HIS A 163 15.42 17.71 -5.60
C HIS A 163 16.23 17.08 -6.76
N VAL A 164 15.84 15.88 -7.21
CA VAL A 164 16.40 15.20 -8.38
C VAL A 164 15.39 15.19 -9.52
N TRP A 165 15.84 15.44 -10.75
CA TRP A 165 14.98 15.43 -11.93
C TRP A 165 14.56 14.00 -12.28
N VAL A 166 13.25 13.77 -12.44
CA VAL A 166 12.67 12.44 -12.72
C VAL A 166 13.29 11.77 -13.94
N TRP A 167 13.63 12.55 -14.97
CA TRP A 167 14.19 12.08 -16.25
C TRP A 167 15.70 12.28 -16.37
N SER A 168 16.39 12.53 -15.25
CA SER A 168 17.86 12.66 -15.25
C SER A 168 18.53 11.34 -15.66
N SER A 169 19.40 11.41 -16.66
CA SER A 169 20.37 10.35 -16.97
C SER A 169 21.61 10.40 -16.08
N ARG A 170 21.80 11.50 -15.32
CA ARG A 170 22.95 11.64 -14.41
C ARG A 170 22.87 10.60 -13.31
N LYS A 171 24.02 10.01 -13.00
CA LYS A 171 24.15 9.17 -11.81
C LYS A 171 23.94 10.02 -10.56
N ILE A 172 23.15 9.51 -9.64
CA ILE A 172 22.98 10.02 -8.29
C ILE A 172 23.66 9.07 -7.32
N THR A 173 24.22 9.63 -6.25
CA THR A 173 24.80 8.83 -5.16
C THR A 173 23.81 8.82 -4.00
N LEU A 174 23.39 7.62 -3.62
CA LEU A 174 22.58 7.32 -2.45
C LEU A 174 23.51 7.06 -1.25
N PRO A 175 22.99 6.97 -0.01
CA PRO A 175 23.78 6.58 1.16
C PRO A 175 24.48 5.27 0.94
N LYS A 176 25.51 5.06 1.76
CA LYS A 176 26.42 3.91 1.63
C LYS A 176 27.17 3.88 0.29
N GLY A 177 27.13 4.96 -0.49
CA GLY A 177 27.91 5.11 -1.72
C GLY A 177 27.33 4.40 -2.94
N HIS A 178 26.08 3.93 -2.88
CA HIS A 178 25.44 3.32 -4.04
C HIS A 178 25.18 4.37 -5.13
N GLN A 179 25.60 4.07 -6.35
CA GLN A 179 25.41 4.94 -7.51
C GLN A 179 24.38 4.34 -8.46
N THR A 180 23.36 5.12 -8.78
CA THR A 180 22.26 4.68 -9.65
C THR A 180 21.73 5.83 -10.50
N THR A 181 20.71 5.57 -11.31
CA THR A 181 19.98 6.60 -12.07
C THR A 181 18.50 6.55 -11.71
N MET A 182 17.78 7.65 -11.95
CA MET A 182 16.34 7.68 -11.76
C MET A 182 15.62 6.64 -12.62
N ALA A 183 16.09 6.41 -13.84
CA ALA A 183 15.55 5.37 -14.71
C ALA A 183 15.68 3.96 -14.11
N ALA A 184 16.81 3.65 -13.47
CA ALA A 184 17.01 2.37 -12.79
C ALA A 184 16.09 2.23 -11.56
N ILE A 185 15.94 3.30 -10.77
CA ILE A 185 15.04 3.31 -9.62
C ILE A 185 13.59 3.07 -10.04
N PHE A 186 13.08 3.80 -11.05
CA PHE A 186 11.70 3.58 -11.50
C PHE A 186 11.49 2.23 -12.18
N LYS A 187 12.52 1.68 -12.84
CA LYS A 187 12.47 0.30 -13.36
C LYS A 187 12.27 -0.70 -12.22
N ASP A 188 12.97 -0.51 -11.11
CA ASP A 188 12.84 -1.34 -9.92
C ASP A 188 11.46 -1.20 -9.25
N LEU A 189 11.01 0.03 -9.01
CA LEU A 189 9.68 0.31 -8.45
C LEU A 189 8.54 -0.25 -9.31
N ARG A 190 8.69 -0.21 -10.64
CA ARG A 190 7.71 -0.81 -11.58
C ARG A 190 7.68 -2.34 -11.50
N ALA A 191 8.78 -2.98 -11.10
CA ALA A 191 8.88 -4.42 -10.94
C ALA A 191 8.41 -4.91 -9.57
N ARG A 192 7.76 -4.08 -8.75
CA ARG A 192 7.32 -4.42 -7.38
C ARG A 192 6.27 -5.53 -7.28
N ASN A 193 5.57 -5.83 -8.38
CA ASN A 193 4.70 -7.01 -8.48
C ASN A 193 5.48 -8.28 -8.83
N LYS A 194 6.75 -8.14 -9.21
CA LYS A 194 7.66 -9.22 -9.61
C LYS A 194 8.62 -9.64 -8.51
N LYS A 195 9.14 -8.66 -7.80
CA LYS A 195 10.08 -8.83 -6.69
C LYS A 195 9.88 -7.71 -5.69
N TRP A 196 10.39 -7.90 -4.48
CA TRP A 196 10.52 -6.80 -3.53
C TRP A 196 11.45 -5.72 -4.13
N PRO A 197 11.01 -4.45 -4.15
CA PRO A 197 11.83 -3.38 -4.68
C PRO A 197 12.97 -3.07 -3.71
N ASP A 198 14.10 -2.66 -4.27
CA ASP A 198 15.28 -2.19 -3.54
C ASP A 198 15.18 -0.71 -3.15
N TYR A 199 14.12 -0.04 -3.62
CA TYR A 199 13.79 1.33 -3.29
C TYR A 199 12.34 1.45 -2.82
N ILE A 200 12.08 2.42 -1.94
CA ILE A 200 10.73 2.82 -1.57
C ILE A 200 10.50 4.31 -1.77
N PHE A 201 9.24 4.71 -1.74
CA PHE A 201 8.85 6.11 -1.68
C PHE A 201 8.18 6.39 -0.33
N SER A 202 8.80 7.25 0.48
CA SER A 202 8.38 7.60 1.84
C SER A 202 8.23 9.12 2.02
N LYS A 203 8.02 9.57 3.27
CA LYS A 203 8.03 10.99 3.62
C LYS A 203 9.36 11.67 3.32
N ARG A 204 10.46 10.94 3.15
CA ARG A 204 11.77 11.48 2.76
C ARG A 204 11.96 11.48 1.23
N GLY A 205 10.99 11.00 0.47
CA GLY A 205 11.08 10.85 -0.98
C GLY A 205 11.53 9.44 -1.34
N ILE A 206 12.36 9.30 -2.37
CA ILE A 206 12.92 7.99 -2.74
C ILE A 206 14.01 7.63 -1.74
N GLU A 207 13.92 6.43 -1.16
CA GLU A 207 14.91 5.89 -0.22
C GLU A 207 15.53 4.60 -0.76
N ASN A 208 16.83 4.42 -0.51
CA ASN A 208 17.60 3.21 -0.80
C ASN A 208 17.31 2.12 0.24
N TRP A 209 16.09 1.59 0.27
CA TRP A 209 15.65 0.67 1.30
C TRP A 209 14.82 -0.48 0.72
N ASN A 210 15.31 -1.71 0.91
CA ASN A 210 14.57 -2.92 0.62
C ASN A 210 13.77 -3.34 1.87
N ILE A 211 12.45 -3.21 1.79
CA ILE A 211 11.56 -3.43 2.95
C ILE A 211 11.54 -4.87 3.45
N SER A 212 11.80 -5.84 2.56
CA SER A 212 11.72 -7.29 2.85
C SER A 212 13.07 -7.86 3.29
N GLU A 213 14.17 -7.34 2.76
CA GLU A 213 15.53 -7.78 3.09
C GLU A 213 16.18 -6.96 4.21
N TRP A 214 15.52 -5.88 4.69
CA TRP A 214 16.01 -5.01 5.77
C TRP A 214 17.41 -4.48 5.49
N SER A 215 17.59 -3.97 4.27
CA SER A 215 18.90 -3.64 3.74
C SER A 215 18.85 -2.42 2.82
N GLU A 216 20.01 -1.79 2.70
CA GLU A 216 20.28 -0.73 1.74
C GLU A 216 21.25 -1.26 0.69
N LEU A 217 21.21 -0.74 -0.54
CA LEU A 217 22.27 -1.02 -1.50
C LEU A 217 23.54 -0.25 -1.12
N GLY A 218 24.66 -0.95 -1.03
CA GLY A 218 26.01 -0.39 -0.88
C GLY A 218 26.73 -0.20 -2.21
N PRO A 219 28.07 -0.01 -2.19
CA PRO A 219 28.86 0.11 -3.40
C PRO A 219 28.69 -1.13 -4.29
N GLN A 220 28.62 -0.91 -5.61
CA GLN A 220 28.39 -1.96 -6.62
C GLN A 220 27.04 -2.70 -6.50
N GLY A 221 26.07 -2.17 -5.73
CA GLY A 221 24.74 -2.76 -5.59
C GLY A 221 24.68 -3.97 -4.66
N LYS A 222 25.67 -4.18 -3.79
CA LYS A 222 25.61 -5.22 -2.75
C LYS A 222 24.65 -4.82 -1.64
N GLN A 223 23.80 -5.74 -1.18
CA GLN A 223 22.93 -5.48 -0.03
C GLN A 223 23.77 -5.34 1.24
N VAL A 224 23.63 -4.20 1.91
CA VAL A 224 24.16 -3.94 3.24
C VAL A 224 23.00 -4.08 4.21
N ARG A 225 22.93 -5.23 4.87
CA ARG A 225 21.90 -5.51 5.86
C ARG A 225 22.07 -4.58 7.05
N TRP A 226 20.94 -4.12 7.54
CA TRP A 226 20.91 -3.36 8.76
C TRP A 226 21.00 -4.27 9.98
N GLY A 227 21.77 -3.80 10.94
CA GLY A 227 21.99 -4.51 12.18
C GLY A 227 20.77 -4.44 13.09
N LEU A 228 20.06 -5.56 13.21
CA LEU A 228 18.95 -5.72 14.15
C LEU A 228 19.45 -5.97 15.59
N GLU A 229 20.74 -6.24 15.77
CA GLU A 229 21.37 -6.53 17.06
C GLU A 229 21.45 -5.34 18.02
N LYS A 230 21.20 -4.12 17.54
CA LYS A 230 21.23 -2.93 18.38
C LYS A 230 19.98 -2.84 19.25
N ASP A 231 20.15 -2.38 20.49
CA ASP A 231 19.01 -1.99 21.32
C ASP A 231 18.16 -0.95 20.57
N ARG A 232 16.85 -1.08 20.72
CA ARG A 232 15.85 -0.21 20.04
C ARG A 232 16.09 -0.11 18.52
N TRP A 233 16.42 -1.24 17.87
CA TRP A 233 16.64 -1.36 16.42
C TRP A 233 15.58 -0.61 15.58
N PHE A 234 14.33 -0.62 16.03
CA PHE A 234 13.20 0.04 15.38
C PHE A 234 13.34 1.56 15.24
N ARG A 235 14.10 2.24 16.11
CA ARG A 235 14.30 3.71 16.03
C ARG A 235 15.17 4.14 14.87
N GLN A 236 15.96 3.22 14.33
CA GLN A 236 16.88 3.53 13.24
C GLN A 236 16.14 3.49 11.89
N LEU A 237 15.06 2.72 11.77
CA LEU A 237 14.39 2.45 10.50
C LEU A 237 13.82 3.72 9.87
N PRO A 238 13.65 3.75 8.54
CA PRO A 238 12.92 4.82 7.89
C PRO A 238 11.52 4.98 8.52
N ARG A 239 11.17 6.22 8.86
CA ARG A 239 9.90 6.54 9.51
C ARG A 239 8.77 6.52 8.49
N MET A 240 7.71 5.79 8.78
CA MET A 240 6.50 5.72 7.94
C MET A 240 5.67 7.00 8.07
N GLU A 241 5.16 7.21 9.28
CA GLU A 241 4.31 8.32 9.66
C GLU A 241 4.92 9.06 10.84
N THR A 242 4.51 10.30 11.00
CA THR A 242 4.78 11.10 12.18
C THR A 242 3.45 11.67 12.57
N LEU A 243 3.09 11.50 13.83
CA LEU A 243 1.82 11.90 14.42
C LEU A 243 2.12 12.93 15.51
N THR A 244 1.30 13.96 15.57
CA THR A 244 1.18 14.79 16.77
C THR A 244 0.57 13.95 17.91
N LEU A 245 0.75 14.39 19.16
CA LEU A 245 0.12 13.74 20.31
C LEU A 245 -1.41 13.63 20.15
N ALA A 246 -2.06 14.68 19.63
CA ALA A 246 -3.50 14.69 19.38
C ALA A 246 -3.92 13.65 18.34
N GLU A 247 -3.18 13.50 17.24
CA GLU A 247 -3.44 12.46 16.24
C GLU A 247 -3.20 11.05 16.78
N ALA A 248 -2.17 10.88 17.62
CA ALA A 248 -1.87 9.62 18.28
C ALA A 248 -3.00 9.22 19.23
N LYS A 249 -3.44 10.13 20.11
CA LYS A 249 -4.60 9.92 21.00
C LYS A 249 -5.85 9.54 20.23
N LYS A 250 -6.17 10.29 19.17
CA LYS A 250 -7.32 10.02 18.30
C LYS A 250 -7.30 8.60 17.72
N ARG A 251 -6.12 8.05 17.44
CA ARG A 251 -5.95 6.76 16.74
C ARG A 251 -5.77 5.57 17.70
N TYR A 252 -5.16 5.78 18.86
CA TYR A 252 -4.74 4.70 19.76
C TYR A 252 -5.43 4.72 21.14
N GLY A 253 -6.09 5.81 21.51
CA GLY A 253 -6.77 5.98 22.80
C GLY A 253 -6.26 7.18 23.58
N GLU A 254 -7.09 7.68 24.49
CA GLU A 254 -6.75 8.84 25.35
C GLU A 254 -5.63 8.53 26.35
N GLU A 255 -5.32 7.25 26.58
CA GLU A 255 -4.21 6.86 27.45
C GLU A 255 -2.83 7.24 26.87
N ILE A 256 -2.72 7.52 25.56
CA ILE A 256 -1.46 7.96 24.93
C ILE A 256 -1.03 9.34 25.46
N ASP A 257 0.19 9.46 26.01
CA ASP A 257 0.61 10.63 26.79
C ASP A 257 1.90 11.33 26.30
N GLY A 258 2.55 10.81 25.27
CA GLY A 258 3.83 11.30 24.75
C GLY A 258 5.05 10.49 25.21
N THR A 259 4.88 9.58 26.17
CA THR A 259 5.95 8.76 26.75
C THR A 259 5.71 7.26 26.62
N ASN A 260 4.46 6.83 26.65
CA ASN A 260 4.07 5.45 26.42
C ASN A 260 4.07 5.07 24.94
N TYR A 261 4.00 3.77 24.68
CA TYR A 261 4.05 3.18 23.36
C TYR A 261 2.68 2.64 22.97
N GLY A 262 2.42 2.51 21.67
CA GLY A 262 1.22 1.84 21.17
C GLY A 262 1.56 0.61 20.33
N PHE A 263 0.69 -0.39 20.38
CA PHE A 263 0.79 -1.58 19.55
C PHE A 263 -0.58 -1.94 18.98
N SER A 264 -0.70 -2.01 17.66
CA SER A 264 -1.98 -2.25 17.00
C SER A 264 -1.96 -3.49 16.13
N LEU A 265 -3.08 -4.22 16.17
CA LEU A 265 -3.46 -5.17 15.13
C LEU A 265 -4.25 -4.41 14.06
N ARG A 266 -3.72 -4.37 12.84
CA ARG A 266 -4.32 -3.66 11.70
C ARG A 266 -4.90 -4.65 10.71
N ALA A 267 -6.04 -4.31 10.13
CA ALA A 267 -6.70 -5.06 9.08
C ALA A 267 -7.06 -4.12 7.92
N THR A 268 -6.90 -4.59 6.69
CA THR A 268 -7.28 -3.87 5.48
C THR A 268 -8.07 -4.75 4.54
N GLN A 269 -9.03 -4.18 3.80
CA GLN A 269 -9.78 -4.90 2.78
C GLN A 269 -10.04 -4.03 1.55
N LYS A 270 -10.02 -4.63 0.36
CA LYS A 270 -10.33 -3.93 -0.91
C LYS A 270 -11.84 -3.82 -1.16
N THR A 271 -12.62 -4.74 -0.61
CA THR A 271 -14.07 -4.82 -0.72
C THR A 271 -14.64 -5.25 0.63
N PRO A 272 -15.80 -4.73 1.08
CA PRO A 272 -16.44 -5.22 2.29
C PRO A 272 -16.77 -6.70 2.13
N GLY A 273 -16.39 -7.53 3.10
CA GLY A 273 -16.71 -8.96 3.11
C GLY A 273 -15.60 -9.80 3.73
N MET A 274 -15.73 -11.11 3.61
CA MET A 274 -14.78 -12.11 4.10
C MET A 274 -13.95 -12.65 2.93
N ASP A 275 -13.44 -11.76 2.09
CA ASP A 275 -12.67 -12.16 0.92
C ASP A 275 -11.24 -12.56 1.31
N ILE A 276 -10.77 -13.71 0.82
CA ILE A 276 -9.48 -14.30 1.21
C ILE A 276 -8.33 -13.57 0.50
N ASP A 277 -8.49 -13.20 -0.76
CA ASP A 277 -7.42 -12.64 -1.60
C ASP A 277 -7.42 -11.09 -1.62
N ARG A 278 -8.39 -10.48 -0.95
CA ARG A 278 -8.60 -9.01 -0.90
C ARG A 278 -8.56 -8.44 0.49
N THR A 279 -8.17 -9.23 1.48
CA THR A 279 -7.90 -8.79 2.84
C THR A 279 -6.40 -8.89 3.13
N HIS A 280 -5.92 -8.14 4.12
CA HIS A 280 -4.55 -8.22 4.61
C HIS A 280 -4.51 -7.68 6.03
N SER A 281 -3.57 -8.16 6.84
CA SER A 281 -3.36 -7.65 8.19
C SER A 281 -1.88 -7.58 8.53
N PHE A 282 -1.57 -6.69 9.46
CA PHE A 282 -0.22 -6.38 9.87
C PHE A 282 -0.25 -5.83 11.29
N VAL A 283 0.92 -5.67 11.90
CA VAL A 283 1.04 -4.96 13.18
C VAL A 283 1.60 -3.57 12.96
N GLU A 284 1.21 -2.63 13.81
CA GLU A 284 1.75 -1.28 13.82
C GLU A 284 2.26 -0.93 15.22
N MET A 285 3.48 -0.42 15.28
CA MET A 285 4.10 0.11 16.48
C MET A 285 4.01 1.63 16.46
N LEU A 286 3.55 2.22 17.56
CA LEU A 286 3.56 3.66 17.82
C LEU A 286 4.67 3.95 18.82
N ILE A 287 5.64 4.77 18.42
CA ILE A 287 6.87 5.01 19.18
C ILE A 287 7.00 6.51 19.48
N PRO A 288 7.20 6.91 20.74
CA PRO A 288 7.38 8.31 21.11
C PRO A 288 8.66 8.87 20.48
N ASP A 289 8.56 10.08 19.94
CA ASP A 289 9.66 10.84 19.35
C ASP A 289 10.17 11.91 20.32
N SER A 290 11.42 12.33 20.16
CA SER A 290 12.04 13.33 21.04
C SER A 290 11.39 14.72 20.96
N ALA A 291 10.57 14.96 19.93
CA ALA A 291 9.84 16.21 19.72
C ALA A 291 8.46 16.26 20.41
N GLY A 292 8.14 15.29 21.30
CA GLY A 292 6.84 15.22 21.99
C GLY A 292 5.68 14.72 21.10
N GLY A 293 6.01 14.19 19.92
CA GLY A 293 5.07 13.49 19.04
C GLY A 293 5.37 12.00 18.98
N TYR A 294 4.89 11.37 17.93
CA TYR A 294 5.06 9.94 17.69
C TYR A 294 5.47 9.65 16.26
N PHE A 295 6.06 8.49 16.03
CA PHE A 295 6.15 7.91 14.68
C PHE A 295 5.64 6.47 14.69
N THR A 296 5.23 6.00 13.51
CA THR A 296 4.74 4.63 13.34
C THR A 296 5.70 3.77 12.54
N LEU A 297 5.69 2.47 12.84
CA LEU A 297 6.34 1.42 12.06
C LEU A 297 5.30 0.33 11.79
N GLN A 298 5.14 -0.06 10.52
CA GLN A 298 4.15 -1.05 10.11
C GLN A 298 4.85 -2.30 9.59
N LEU A 299 4.67 -3.41 10.30
CA LEU A 299 5.34 -4.67 10.00
C LEU A 299 4.31 -5.68 9.46
N GLY A 300 4.56 -6.15 8.24
CA GLY A 300 3.67 -7.07 7.54
C GLY A 300 4.36 -8.35 7.14
N LYS A 301 3.71 -9.49 7.34
CA LYS A 301 4.22 -10.78 6.84
C LYS A 301 3.74 -11.01 5.42
N PHE A 302 4.64 -11.43 4.54
CA PHE A 302 4.38 -11.76 3.15
C PHE A 302 5.12 -13.02 2.74
N THR A 303 4.75 -13.60 1.60
CA THR A 303 5.62 -14.55 0.92
C THR A 303 6.89 -13.86 0.43
N ARG A 304 8.04 -14.54 0.52
CA ARG A 304 9.31 -14.07 -0.04
C ARG A 304 9.28 -14.05 -1.57
N VAL A 305 8.54 -14.99 -2.19
CA VAL A 305 8.40 -15.11 -3.64
C VAL A 305 7.00 -14.62 -4.04
N LEU A 306 6.95 -13.55 -4.84
CA LEU A 306 5.68 -13.00 -5.32
C LEU A 306 5.21 -13.80 -6.55
N PRO A 307 3.96 -14.28 -6.57
CA PRO A 307 3.45 -15.04 -7.73
C PRO A 307 3.32 -14.12 -8.95
N GLN A 308 3.86 -14.54 -10.07
CA GLN A 308 3.88 -13.82 -11.36
C GLN A 308 2.75 -14.24 -12.29
N THR A 309 2.27 -15.47 -12.10
CA THR A 309 1.29 -16.12 -12.95
C THR A 309 0.14 -16.65 -12.11
N PHE A 310 -1.01 -16.91 -12.74
CA PHE A 310 -2.15 -17.50 -12.03
C PHE A 310 -1.82 -18.88 -11.46
N SER A 311 -1.04 -19.70 -12.18
CA SER A 311 -0.58 -21.00 -11.68
C SER A 311 0.34 -20.87 -10.46
N GLU A 312 1.23 -19.88 -10.44
CA GLU A 312 2.05 -19.59 -9.24
C GLU A 312 1.19 -19.09 -8.07
N LEU A 313 0.12 -18.33 -8.34
CA LEU A 313 -0.82 -17.91 -7.30
C LEU A 313 -1.57 -19.11 -6.71
N ILE A 314 -2.06 -20.04 -7.55
CA ILE A 314 -2.66 -21.30 -7.08
C ILE A 314 -1.63 -22.12 -6.28
N GLY A 315 -0.38 -22.17 -6.75
CA GLY A 315 0.74 -22.76 -6.02
C GLY A 315 0.90 -22.15 -4.63
N LEU A 316 0.93 -20.82 -4.51
CA LEU A 316 1.06 -20.12 -3.22
C LEU A 316 -0.12 -20.36 -2.27
N ILE A 317 -1.33 -20.56 -2.80
CA ILE A 317 -2.50 -20.91 -1.97
C ILE A 317 -2.31 -22.28 -1.31
N GLY A 318 -1.73 -23.23 -2.06
CA GLY A 318 -1.53 -24.62 -1.62
C GLY A 318 -0.24 -24.93 -0.88
N ASP A 319 0.84 -24.28 -1.30
CA ASP A 319 2.19 -24.56 -0.84
C ASP A 319 2.50 -23.78 0.45
N THR A 320 3.36 -24.36 1.28
CA THR A 320 4.05 -23.61 2.33
C THR A 320 5.39 -23.12 1.78
N VAL A 321 5.56 -21.81 1.73
CA VAL A 321 6.76 -21.15 1.17
C VAL A 321 7.47 -20.30 2.22
N PRO A 322 8.74 -19.91 2.02
CA PRO A 322 9.40 -18.97 2.92
C PRO A 322 8.69 -17.62 2.96
N ALA A 323 8.49 -17.11 4.18
CA ALA A 323 7.95 -15.79 4.45
C ALA A 323 9.06 -14.72 4.45
N SER A 324 8.63 -13.47 4.36
CA SER A 324 9.41 -12.27 4.72
C SER A 324 8.56 -11.38 5.62
N ILE A 325 9.22 -10.62 6.50
CA ILE A 325 8.57 -9.52 7.24
C ILE A 325 8.97 -8.22 6.56
N ALA A 326 8.02 -7.50 5.98
CA ALA A 326 8.27 -6.18 5.43
C ALA A 326 8.28 -5.14 6.55
N SER A 327 9.35 -4.33 6.63
CA SER A 327 9.47 -3.22 7.59
C SER A 327 8.49 -2.06 7.36
N HIS A 328 7.83 -2.04 6.20
CA HIS A 328 6.91 -1.01 5.75
C HIS A 328 5.77 -1.68 4.98
N ASP A 329 4.70 -2.07 5.65
CA ASP A 329 3.59 -2.75 4.98
C ASP A 329 2.95 -1.85 3.91
N PRO A 330 2.97 -2.25 2.62
CA PRO A 330 2.43 -1.42 1.55
C PRO A 330 0.92 -1.17 1.68
N ASN A 331 0.20 -2.01 2.41
CA ASN A 331 -1.25 -1.88 2.59
C ASN A 331 -1.64 -0.74 3.52
N GLY A 332 -0.74 -0.27 4.41
CA GLY A 332 -1.01 0.90 5.23
C GLY A 332 -1.11 2.19 4.42
N TYR A 333 -0.44 2.27 3.27
CA TYR A 333 -0.48 3.45 2.39
C TYR A 333 -1.70 3.50 1.47
N TYR A 334 -2.38 2.38 1.27
CA TYR A 334 -3.45 2.29 0.28
C TYR A 334 -4.72 2.96 0.80
N ASN A 335 -4.89 4.24 0.44
CA ASN A 335 -6.10 5.03 0.68
C ASN A 335 -7.37 4.52 -0.03
N TRP A 336 -7.22 3.55 -0.93
CA TRP A 336 -8.30 2.85 -1.65
C TRP A 336 -8.63 1.51 -1.01
N ARG A 337 -8.09 1.20 0.17
CA ARG A 337 -8.51 0.07 1.00
C ARG A 337 -9.22 0.61 2.22
N TYR A 338 -10.26 -0.10 2.65
CA TYR A 338 -10.79 0.08 3.99
C TYR A 338 -9.73 -0.37 4.98
N GLN A 339 -9.59 0.38 6.07
CA GLN A 339 -8.63 0.07 7.12
C GLN A 339 -9.32 0.11 8.46
N THR A 340 -9.01 -0.85 9.32
CA THR A 340 -9.47 -0.87 10.69
C THR A 340 -8.42 -1.46 11.62
N TRP A 341 -8.57 -1.27 12.92
CA TRP A 341 -7.58 -1.71 13.91
C TRP A 341 -8.16 -1.84 15.31
N VAL A 342 -7.42 -2.55 16.15
CA VAL A 342 -7.49 -2.52 17.62
C VAL A 342 -6.09 -2.22 18.16
N SER A 343 -6.01 -1.52 19.29
CA SER A 343 -4.75 -1.04 19.85
C SER A 343 -4.61 -1.40 21.32
N LEU A 344 -3.36 -1.44 21.77
CA LEU A 344 -2.94 -1.48 23.16
C LEU A 344 -2.00 -0.31 23.40
N VAL A 345 -2.04 0.22 24.62
CA VAL A 345 -1.01 1.11 25.15
C VAL A 345 -0.09 0.27 26.02
N LEU A 346 1.21 0.38 25.79
CA LEU A 346 2.26 -0.36 26.46
C LEU A 346 3.18 0.62 27.19
N ASN A 347 3.66 0.22 28.36
CA ASN A 347 4.82 0.88 28.94
C ASN A 347 6.08 0.53 28.12
N GLU A 348 7.20 1.18 28.42
CA GLU A 348 8.43 0.97 27.68
C GLU A 348 8.97 -0.47 27.78
N GLN A 349 8.92 -1.07 28.96
CA GLN A 349 9.44 -2.42 29.19
C GLN A 349 8.65 -3.45 28.37
N ASP A 350 7.32 -3.45 28.48
CA ASP A 350 6.45 -4.37 27.74
C ASP A 350 6.63 -4.18 26.22
N PHE A 351 6.79 -2.93 25.77
CA PHE A 351 7.03 -2.64 24.37
C PHE A 351 8.37 -3.21 23.88
N LEU A 352 9.43 -3.09 24.67
CA LEU A 352 10.74 -3.64 24.33
C LEU A 352 10.70 -5.17 24.23
N GLU A 353 9.93 -5.85 25.09
CA GLU A 353 9.73 -7.30 24.99
C GLU A 353 8.96 -7.71 23.72
N VAL A 354 7.93 -6.94 23.32
CA VAL A 354 7.24 -7.14 22.03
C VAL A 354 8.21 -6.88 20.86
N ALA A 355 9.01 -5.82 20.93
CA ALA A 355 9.98 -5.47 19.89
C ALA A 355 11.05 -6.56 19.74
N GLU A 356 11.47 -7.20 20.82
CA GLU A 356 12.43 -8.31 20.79
C GLU A 356 11.82 -9.58 20.19
N THR A 357 10.54 -9.86 20.49
CA THR A 357 9.79 -10.93 19.84
C THR A 357 9.71 -10.69 18.33
N LEU A 358 9.39 -9.47 17.91
CA LEU A 358 9.35 -9.09 16.50
C LEU A 358 10.71 -9.24 15.84
N ARG A 359 11.79 -8.77 16.49
CA ARG A 359 13.17 -8.91 16.03
C ARG A 359 13.51 -10.37 15.71
N THR A 360 13.20 -11.28 16.62
CA THR A 360 13.42 -12.71 16.44
C THR A 360 12.66 -13.26 15.24
N THR A 361 11.38 -12.87 15.06
CA THR A 361 10.61 -13.30 13.87
C THR A 361 11.16 -12.73 12.56
N ILE A 362 11.75 -11.52 12.59
CA ILE A 362 12.42 -10.93 11.43
C ILE A 362 13.68 -11.72 11.09
N ASP A 363 14.51 -12.06 12.08
CA ASP A 363 15.71 -12.88 11.89
C ASP A 363 15.39 -14.26 11.28
N GLU A 364 14.32 -14.90 11.76
CA GLU A 364 13.83 -16.17 11.20
C GLU A 364 13.40 -16.01 9.74
N ALA A 365 12.70 -14.93 9.41
CA ALA A 365 12.27 -14.63 8.05
C ALA A 365 13.46 -14.35 7.12
N LEU A 366 14.45 -13.57 7.58
CA LEU A 366 15.68 -13.29 6.84
C LEU A 366 16.53 -14.55 6.62
N ALA A 367 16.53 -15.47 7.59
CA ALA A 367 17.14 -16.79 7.47
C ALA A 367 16.35 -17.75 6.56
N GLY A 368 15.17 -17.34 6.04
CA GLY A 368 14.31 -18.17 5.21
C GLY A 368 13.70 -19.35 5.97
N LYS A 369 13.53 -19.23 7.29
CA LYS A 369 13.01 -20.28 8.18
C LYS A 369 11.56 -20.05 8.59
N MET A 370 11.01 -18.87 8.31
CA MET A 370 9.63 -18.56 8.63
C MET A 370 8.69 -19.11 7.53
N PRO A 371 7.67 -19.92 7.85
CA PRO A 371 6.73 -20.44 6.85
C PRO A 371 5.65 -19.41 6.50
N PHE A 372 5.11 -19.49 5.29
CA PHE A 372 3.94 -18.74 4.83
C PHE A 372 3.03 -19.65 4.00
N SER A 373 1.75 -19.64 4.32
CA SER A 373 0.66 -20.10 3.47
C SER A 373 -0.53 -19.17 3.68
N ILE A 374 -1.45 -19.11 2.70
CA ILE A 374 -2.65 -18.26 2.80
C ILE A 374 -3.60 -18.78 3.89
N TYR A 375 -3.72 -20.10 4.03
CA TYR A 375 -4.62 -20.73 5.01
C TYR A 375 -3.97 -21.04 6.35
N ALA A 376 -2.65 -21.03 6.39
CA ALA A 376 -1.85 -21.43 7.54
C ALA A 376 -0.60 -20.56 7.63
N ASN A 377 -0.22 -20.10 8.81
CA ASN A 377 0.93 -19.21 8.97
C ASN A 377 0.80 -17.94 8.10
N SER A 378 -0.42 -17.44 7.91
CA SER A 378 -0.70 -16.28 7.06
C SER A 378 -0.27 -14.97 7.72
N CYS A 379 -0.43 -13.85 7.00
CA CYS A 379 -0.23 -12.52 7.59
C CYS A 379 -1.16 -12.27 8.78
N SER A 380 -2.38 -12.80 8.73
CA SER A 380 -3.41 -12.67 9.77
C SER A 380 -3.14 -13.47 11.00
N GLU A 381 -2.72 -14.72 10.82
CA GLU A 381 -2.31 -15.54 11.95
C GLU A 381 -1.09 -14.95 12.67
N TRP A 382 -0.07 -14.55 11.91
CA TRP A 382 1.12 -13.94 12.50
C TRP A 382 0.80 -12.63 13.23
N SER A 383 0.06 -11.71 12.60
CA SER A 383 -0.25 -10.42 13.24
C SER A 383 -1.13 -10.60 14.49
N GLN A 384 -2.08 -11.55 14.47
CA GLN A 384 -2.91 -11.88 15.64
C GLN A 384 -2.07 -12.46 16.77
N ARG A 385 -1.10 -13.33 16.45
CA ARG A 385 -0.16 -13.91 17.42
C ARG A 385 0.68 -12.83 18.08
N MET A 386 1.29 -11.93 17.29
CA MET A 386 2.08 -10.81 17.82
C MET A 386 1.23 -9.88 18.69
N PHE A 387 -0.02 -9.61 18.29
CA PHE A 387 -0.93 -8.82 19.13
C PHE A 387 -1.28 -9.52 20.45
N ASN A 388 -1.53 -10.83 20.43
CA ASN A 388 -1.80 -11.59 21.65
C ASN A 388 -0.56 -11.70 22.56
N THR A 389 0.66 -11.73 22.02
CA THR A 389 1.89 -11.58 22.81
C THR A 389 1.89 -10.25 23.56
N ALA A 390 1.61 -9.13 22.87
CA ALA A 390 1.51 -7.82 23.52
C ALA A 390 0.39 -7.75 24.58
N ARG A 391 -0.76 -8.41 24.32
CA ARG A 391 -1.86 -8.50 25.30
C ARG A 391 -1.43 -9.24 26.58
N ALA A 392 -0.75 -10.37 26.44
CA ALA A 392 -0.31 -11.17 27.57
C ALA A 392 0.63 -10.38 28.50
N LEU A 393 1.53 -9.57 27.92
CA LEU A 393 2.45 -8.72 28.67
C LEU A 393 1.73 -7.66 29.52
N VAL A 394 0.62 -7.12 29.03
CA VAL A 394 -0.23 -6.19 29.80
C VAL A 394 -1.31 -6.90 30.64
N GLY A 395 -1.15 -8.21 30.90
CA GLY A 395 -2.06 -9.00 31.73
C GLY A 395 -3.46 -9.17 31.13
N LYS A 396 -3.61 -9.04 29.81
CA LYS A 396 -4.89 -9.21 29.11
C LYS A 396 -4.96 -10.59 28.45
N GLU A 397 -6.11 -11.24 28.62
CA GLU A 397 -6.40 -12.53 27.97
C GLU A 397 -6.25 -12.45 26.44
N PRO A 398 -5.74 -13.51 25.78
CA PRO A 398 -5.71 -13.61 24.32
C PRO A 398 -7.11 -13.47 23.73
N VAL A 399 -7.21 -12.81 22.57
CA VAL A 399 -8.48 -12.64 21.85
C VAL A 399 -8.31 -13.10 20.41
N ASP A 400 -9.38 -13.59 19.79
CA ASP A 400 -9.40 -13.97 18.38
C ASP A 400 -10.25 -13.02 17.54
N TYR A 401 -9.57 -12.08 16.87
CA TYR A 401 -10.22 -11.10 16.01
C TYR A 401 -10.47 -11.61 14.59
N PHE A 402 -9.87 -12.73 14.18
CA PHE A 402 -9.80 -13.12 12.76
C PHE A 402 -10.36 -14.50 12.44
N THR A 403 -10.48 -15.44 13.38
CA THR A 403 -10.98 -16.79 13.04
C THR A 403 -12.41 -16.77 12.57
N VAL A 404 -12.63 -17.29 11.37
CA VAL A 404 -13.95 -17.54 10.78
C VAL A 404 -14.00 -18.97 10.21
N PRO A 405 -15.18 -19.59 10.15
CA PRO A 405 -15.38 -20.80 9.36
C PRO A 405 -15.04 -20.54 7.89
N LEU A 406 -14.45 -21.50 7.19
CA LEU A 406 -14.12 -21.36 5.77
C LEU A 406 -15.38 -21.10 4.91
N ALA A 407 -16.51 -21.72 5.29
CA ALA A 407 -17.81 -21.51 4.65
C ALA A 407 -18.32 -20.06 4.71
N ALA A 408 -17.85 -19.27 5.68
CA ALA A 408 -18.17 -17.84 5.79
C ALA A 408 -17.32 -16.96 4.86
N ALA A 409 -16.34 -17.53 4.16
CA ALA A 409 -15.57 -16.81 3.16
C ALA A 409 -16.47 -16.36 2.01
N THR A 410 -16.24 -15.15 1.52
CA THR A 410 -16.95 -14.60 0.35
C THR A 410 -15.93 -14.24 -0.72
N PRO A 411 -15.25 -15.23 -1.32
CA PRO A 411 -14.19 -14.97 -2.28
C PRO A 411 -14.75 -14.29 -3.53
N SER A 412 -14.08 -13.24 -4.00
CA SER A 412 -14.51 -12.54 -5.22
C SER A 412 -13.97 -13.15 -6.52
N ALA A 413 -12.97 -14.04 -6.42
CA ALA A 413 -12.44 -14.80 -7.55
C ALA A 413 -13.37 -15.97 -7.91
N SER A 414 -13.68 -16.14 -9.20
CA SER A 414 -14.69 -17.10 -9.67
C SER A 414 -14.37 -18.56 -9.31
N SER A 415 -13.10 -18.97 -9.33
CA SER A 415 -12.70 -20.34 -8.98
C SER A 415 -12.84 -20.63 -7.48
N MET A 416 -12.39 -19.71 -6.62
CA MET A 416 -12.54 -19.86 -5.17
C MET A 416 -14.00 -19.75 -4.73
N ALA A 417 -14.78 -18.90 -5.40
CA ALA A 417 -16.22 -18.82 -5.20
C ALA A 417 -16.91 -20.13 -5.57
N ALA A 418 -16.51 -20.80 -6.65
CA ALA A 418 -17.04 -22.11 -6.99
C ALA A 418 -16.73 -23.16 -5.91
N ILE A 419 -15.50 -23.18 -5.36
CA ILE A 419 -15.12 -24.09 -4.27
C ILE A 419 -15.96 -23.82 -3.01
N VAL A 420 -16.09 -22.57 -2.59
CA VAL A 420 -16.88 -22.21 -1.40
C VAL A 420 -18.36 -22.49 -1.61
N ASN A 421 -18.91 -22.17 -2.79
CA ASN A 421 -20.30 -22.50 -3.12
C ASN A 421 -20.54 -24.01 -3.11
N PHE A 422 -19.61 -24.81 -3.63
CA PHE A 422 -19.68 -26.26 -3.57
C PHE A 422 -19.65 -26.77 -2.13
N ILE A 423 -18.77 -26.26 -1.27
CA ILE A 423 -18.73 -26.60 0.17
C ILE A 423 -20.08 -26.26 0.82
N ASN A 424 -20.65 -25.10 0.50
CA ASN A 424 -21.91 -24.61 1.06
C ASN A 424 -23.15 -25.40 0.59
N LEU A 425 -23.05 -26.29 -0.41
CA LEU A 425 -24.12 -27.22 -0.77
C LEU A 425 -24.30 -28.35 0.26
N TRP A 426 -23.32 -28.57 1.13
CA TRP A 426 -23.35 -29.65 2.12
C TRP A 426 -23.82 -29.14 3.49
N PRO A 427 -24.47 -30.00 4.31
CA PRO A 427 -24.84 -29.64 5.67
C PRO A 427 -23.61 -29.24 6.50
N LEU A 428 -23.80 -28.33 7.47
CA LEU A 428 -22.71 -27.71 8.26
C LEU A 428 -21.72 -28.74 8.83
N ASP A 429 -22.21 -29.87 9.33
CA ASP A 429 -21.37 -30.93 9.92
C ASP A 429 -20.43 -31.60 8.91
N TYR A 430 -20.78 -31.58 7.62
CA TYR A 430 -19.97 -32.15 6.54
C TYR A 430 -19.03 -31.14 5.90
N GLN A 431 -19.29 -29.84 6.05
CA GLN A 431 -18.50 -28.78 5.40
C GLN A 431 -16.99 -28.86 5.72
N PRO A 432 -16.54 -29.18 6.95
CA PRO A 432 -15.12 -29.37 7.23
C PRO A 432 -14.50 -30.52 6.42
N SER A 433 -15.19 -31.65 6.31
CA SER A 433 -14.72 -32.82 5.54
C SER A 433 -14.65 -32.53 4.04
N ILE A 434 -15.66 -31.86 3.51
CA ILE A 434 -15.70 -31.45 2.09
C ILE A 434 -14.64 -30.40 1.80
N THR A 435 -14.44 -29.44 2.71
CA THR A 435 -13.35 -28.47 2.64
C THR A 435 -12.00 -29.17 2.51
N ARG A 436 -11.71 -30.16 3.36
CA ARG A 436 -10.47 -30.94 3.31
C ARG A 436 -10.30 -31.64 1.96
N LEU A 437 -11.37 -32.26 1.45
CA LEU A 437 -11.35 -32.92 0.15
C LEU A 437 -11.03 -31.94 -0.99
N CYS A 438 -11.70 -30.78 -1.03
CA CYS A 438 -11.42 -29.73 -2.00
C CYS A 438 -9.97 -29.24 -1.88
N LEU A 439 -9.50 -28.99 -0.65
CA LEU A 439 -8.14 -28.53 -0.44
C LEU A 439 -7.10 -29.57 -0.94
N MET A 440 -7.31 -30.87 -0.73
CA MET A 440 -6.45 -31.94 -1.26
C MET A 440 -6.48 -32.03 -2.79
N ALA A 441 -7.65 -31.88 -3.40
CA ALA A 441 -7.82 -32.07 -4.84
C ALA A 441 -7.20 -30.92 -5.65
N PHE A 442 -7.21 -29.69 -5.12
CA PHE A 442 -6.88 -28.50 -5.88
C PHE A 442 -5.52 -27.87 -5.57
N PHE A 443 -4.86 -28.26 -4.48
CA PHE A 443 -3.66 -27.56 -4.02
C PHE A 443 -2.42 -28.45 -4.00
N PRO A 444 -1.33 -28.04 -4.68
CA PRO A 444 -0.05 -28.72 -4.56
C PRO A 444 0.42 -28.67 -3.10
N MET A 445 0.99 -29.77 -2.64
CA MET A 445 1.21 -30.04 -1.21
C MET A 445 2.68 -29.88 -0.82
N ARG A 446 3.34 -28.77 -1.21
CA ARG A 446 4.74 -28.58 -0.82
C ARG A 446 4.86 -28.20 0.64
N ALA A 447 5.67 -28.97 1.36
CA ALA A 447 6.02 -28.74 2.74
C ALA A 447 7.30 -27.91 2.83
N MET A 448 7.40 -27.08 3.86
CA MET A 448 8.65 -26.40 4.22
C MET A 448 9.25 -27.08 5.44
N THR A 449 10.55 -27.40 5.41
CA THR A 449 11.24 -27.84 6.62
C THR A 449 11.63 -26.64 7.45
N ILE A 450 11.16 -26.62 8.70
CA ILE A 450 11.42 -25.55 9.65
C ILE A 450 11.95 -26.12 10.96
N LYS A 451 12.62 -25.27 11.75
CA LYS A 451 13.28 -25.66 13.00
C LYS A 451 12.64 -24.92 14.17
N GLU A 452 12.07 -25.65 15.12
CA GLU A 452 11.38 -25.10 16.30
C GLU A 452 11.77 -25.94 17.52
N GLY A 453 12.12 -25.28 18.62
CA GLY A 453 12.57 -25.96 19.84
C GLY A 453 13.78 -26.88 19.66
N GLY A 454 14.60 -26.67 18.61
CA GLY A 454 15.74 -27.53 18.27
C GLY A 454 15.42 -28.66 17.28
N TYR A 455 14.16 -28.96 17.03
CA TYR A 455 13.71 -30.06 16.16
C TYR A 455 13.37 -29.59 14.76
N LEU A 456 13.61 -30.44 13.75
CA LEU A 456 13.19 -30.22 12.38
C LEU A 456 11.82 -30.83 12.14
N TYR A 457 10.89 -30.05 11.62
CA TYR A 457 9.55 -30.50 11.25
C TYR A 457 9.20 -30.04 9.85
N LYS A 458 8.32 -30.79 9.19
CA LYS A 458 7.79 -30.44 7.86
C LYS A 458 6.46 -29.73 8.06
N GLU A 459 6.49 -28.41 7.95
CA GLU A 459 5.29 -27.59 7.97
C GLU A 459 4.51 -27.76 6.68
N ARG A 460 3.21 -28.05 6.84
CA ARG A 460 2.26 -28.27 5.76
C ARG A 460 0.95 -27.60 6.12
N VAL A 461 0.18 -27.23 5.11
CA VAL A 461 -1.19 -26.73 5.29
C VAL A 461 -2.06 -27.71 6.11
N PHE A 462 -1.79 -29.03 6.05
CA PHE A 462 -2.53 -30.05 6.81
C PHE A 462 -2.39 -29.96 8.34
N GLY A 463 -1.33 -29.32 8.85
CA GLY A 463 -1.18 -29.08 10.29
C GLY A 463 -2.04 -27.92 10.81
N SER A 464 -2.60 -27.11 9.92
CA SER A 464 -3.28 -25.86 10.28
C SER A 464 -4.67 -26.05 10.87
N SER A 465 -5.19 -25.01 11.53
CA SER A 465 -6.60 -24.93 11.94
C SER A 465 -7.54 -24.96 10.73
N ALA A 466 -7.13 -24.38 9.59
CA ALA A 466 -7.92 -24.43 8.35
C ALA A 466 -8.20 -25.86 7.92
N TRP A 467 -7.21 -26.73 8.12
CA TRP A 467 -7.38 -28.15 7.88
C TRP A 467 -8.12 -28.87 9.02
N ARG A 468 -7.69 -28.69 10.26
CA ARG A 468 -8.21 -29.45 11.41
C ARG A 468 -9.63 -29.07 11.81
N GLU A 469 -9.96 -27.79 11.76
CA GLU A 469 -11.19 -27.23 12.30
C GLU A 469 -12.10 -26.65 11.20
N GLY A 470 -11.62 -26.56 9.95
CA GLY A 470 -12.36 -25.90 8.87
C GLY A 470 -12.45 -24.38 9.07
N SER A 471 -11.50 -23.78 9.81
CA SER A 471 -11.50 -22.37 10.20
C SER A 471 -10.20 -21.67 9.79
N PHE A 472 -10.27 -20.42 9.35
CA PHE A 472 -9.08 -19.66 8.94
C PHE A 472 -9.11 -18.23 9.47
N LYS A 473 -7.94 -17.58 9.48
CA LYS A 473 -7.80 -16.19 9.92
C LYS A 473 -8.13 -15.23 8.77
N ASN A 474 -9.25 -14.51 8.87
CA ASN A 474 -9.67 -13.50 7.93
C ASN A 474 -9.75 -12.10 8.58
N PRO A 475 -8.98 -11.11 8.10
CA PRO A 475 -9.05 -9.72 8.60
C PRO A 475 -10.43 -9.07 8.46
N GLY A 476 -11.27 -9.54 7.53
CA GLY A 476 -12.65 -9.11 7.33
C GLY A 476 -13.53 -9.27 8.57
N LYS A 477 -13.21 -10.21 9.47
CA LYS A 477 -13.95 -10.40 10.73
C LYS A 477 -13.88 -9.20 11.64
N LEU A 478 -12.70 -8.60 11.79
CA LEU A 478 -12.55 -7.40 12.63
C LEU A 478 -13.44 -6.25 12.11
N PHE A 479 -13.53 -6.08 10.79
CA PHE A 479 -14.45 -5.12 10.19
C PHE A 479 -15.91 -5.41 10.51
N ALA A 480 -16.32 -6.67 10.40
CA ALA A 480 -17.70 -7.09 10.67
C ALA A 480 -18.06 -6.90 12.16
N ASP A 481 -17.17 -7.31 13.06
CA ASP A 481 -17.38 -7.23 14.51
C ASP A 481 -17.44 -5.78 15.00
N GLN A 482 -16.60 -4.89 14.47
CA GLN A 482 -16.64 -3.48 14.82
C GLN A 482 -17.90 -2.78 14.30
N ARG A 483 -18.35 -3.09 13.09
CA ARG A 483 -19.64 -2.60 12.58
C ARG A 483 -20.82 -3.09 13.41
N ALA A 484 -20.71 -4.29 13.98
CA ALA A 484 -21.71 -4.86 14.87
C ALA A 484 -21.56 -4.38 16.33
N GLY A 485 -20.61 -3.48 16.64
CA GLY A 485 -20.36 -3.00 18.00
C GLY A 485 -19.77 -4.04 18.96
N LYS A 486 -19.34 -5.21 18.47
CA LYS A 486 -18.79 -6.31 19.28
C LYS A 486 -17.34 -6.05 19.72
N VAL A 487 -16.63 -5.25 18.94
CA VAL A 487 -15.25 -4.84 19.22
C VAL A 487 -15.22 -3.32 19.17
N PRO A 488 -14.76 -2.64 20.23
CA PRO A 488 -14.68 -1.18 20.22
C PRO A 488 -13.55 -0.70 19.30
N PHE A 489 -13.64 0.55 18.89
CA PHE A 489 -12.48 1.27 18.35
C PHE A 489 -11.62 1.74 19.51
N ALA A 490 -10.30 1.61 19.36
CA ALA A 490 -9.37 2.19 20.33
C ALA A 490 -9.39 3.73 20.32
N GLY A 491 -9.95 4.36 19.28
CA GLY A 491 -10.05 5.80 19.15
C GLY A 491 -11.25 6.20 18.29
N THR A 492 -11.17 7.30 17.55
CA THR A 492 -12.26 7.71 16.65
C THR A 492 -12.41 6.71 15.50
N PRO A 493 -13.61 6.17 15.26
CA PRO A 493 -13.86 5.32 14.11
C PRO A 493 -13.45 6.03 12.80
N PRO A 494 -12.96 5.29 11.80
CA PRO A 494 -12.71 5.85 10.47
C PRO A 494 -13.99 6.43 9.85
N ASP A 495 -13.88 7.57 9.17
CA ASP A 495 -15.00 8.32 8.55
C ASP A 495 -15.85 7.51 7.55
N TRP A 496 -15.36 6.35 7.08
CA TRP A 496 -16.08 5.50 6.14
C TRP A 496 -17.04 4.51 6.82
N MET A 497 -16.97 4.33 8.14
CA MET A 497 -17.91 3.49 8.90
C MET A 497 -19.24 4.24 9.05
N PRO A 498 -20.40 3.61 8.79
CA PRO A 498 -21.68 4.24 9.08
C PRO A 498 -21.78 4.57 10.58
N SER A 499 -22.20 5.80 10.88
CA SER A 499 -22.50 6.30 12.22
C SER A 499 -23.64 5.55 12.88
#